data_AF-A0A520GT82-F1
#
_entry.id   AF-A0A520GT82-F1
#
_cell.length_a   1.000
_cell.length_b   1.000
_cell.length_c   1.000
_cell.angle_alpha   90.00
_cell.angle_beta   90.00
_cell.angle_gamma   90.00
#
_symmetry.space_group_name_H-M   'P 1'
#
loop_
_entity.id
_entity.type
_entity.pdbx_description
1 polymer ?
#
loop_
_entity_poly.entity_id
_entity_poly.type
_entity_poly.pdbx_seq_one_letter_code
_entity_poly.pdbx_strand_id
1 'polypeptide(L)'
;MEVISGVLLHAVGASSASLCYTPEKKVKQWSWQTYWLAQASVCWLILPLVIAWLTIPQLSTVLSEAPSSSMINAFLLGMAYGVGGTAFGIAIRYVGFSLTYAIAVGLSCVIGTLLPPAVNGTLGTILSSRGADWLMSGVFMGAVGIAFCGIAGRSKEKDIEKNEVGKKNTQFSLAKGLPLCLLAGVLSALYGFSLDQA
;
A
#
# COMPACT_ATOMS: atom_id res chain seq x y z
N MET A 1 -14.33 21.86 -2.77
CA MET A 1 -14.37 20.83 -1.72
C MET A 1 -13.78 21.45 -0.47
N GLU A 2 -14.54 21.60 0.62
CA GLU A 2 -14.02 22.13 1.88
C GLU A 2 -12.88 21.24 2.39
N VAL A 3 -11.77 21.84 2.84
CA VAL A 3 -10.55 21.11 3.28
C VAL A 3 -10.90 20.06 4.35
N ILE A 4 -11.81 20.40 5.25
CA ILE A 4 -12.29 19.51 6.31
C ILE A 4 -12.97 18.26 5.72
N SER A 5 -13.84 18.42 4.73
CA SER A 5 -14.49 17.28 4.07
C SER A 5 -13.48 16.38 3.37
N GLY A 6 -12.46 16.96 2.74
CA GLY A 6 -11.36 16.21 2.13
C GLY A 6 -10.58 15.37 3.15
N VAL A 7 -10.23 15.97 4.29
CA VAL A 7 -9.53 15.27 5.40
C VAL A 7 -10.39 14.15 5.97
N LEU A 8 -11.70 14.38 6.18
CA LEU A 8 -12.62 13.37 6.70
C LEU A 8 -12.77 12.18 5.72
N LEU A 9 -12.94 12.46 4.43
CA LEU A 9 -13.00 11.41 3.40
C LEU A 9 -11.70 10.60 3.36
N HIS A 10 -10.55 11.27 3.48
CA HIS A 10 -9.25 10.61 3.55
C HIS A 10 -9.14 9.71 4.78
N ALA A 11 -9.58 10.17 5.95
CA ALA A 11 -9.57 9.38 7.18
C ALA A 11 -10.46 8.14 7.11
N VAL A 12 -11.65 8.25 6.51
CA VAL A 12 -12.55 7.11 6.27
C VAL A 12 -11.93 6.11 5.29
N GLY A 13 -11.33 6.61 4.21
CA GLY A 13 -10.61 5.78 3.25
C GLY A 13 -9.44 5.02 3.89
N ALA A 14 -8.60 5.72 4.66
CA ALA A 14 -7.46 5.15 5.37
C ALA A 14 -7.90 4.10 6.41
N SER A 15 -8.99 4.36 7.14
CA SER A 15 -9.57 3.41 8.10
C SER A 15 -10.13 2.17 7.41
N SER A 16 -10.83 2.34 6.29
CA SER A 16 -11.36 1.22 5.50
C SER A 16 -10.22 0.37 4.93
N ALA A 17 -9.17 1.01 4.43
CA ALA A 17 -7.97 0.35 3.90
C ALA A 17 -7.17 -0.39 4.98
N SER A 18 -7.13 0.11 6.23
CA SER A 18 -6.45 -0.59 7.32
C SER A 18 -7.20 -1.83 7.81
N LEU A 19 -8.52 -1.88 7.59
CA LEU A 19 -9.37 -3.00 8.01
C LEU A 19 -9.52 -4.08 6.93
N CYS A 20 -9.19 -3.80 5.66
CA CYS A 20 -9.57 -4.65 4.53
C CYS A 20 -9.04 -6.09 4.58
N TYR A 21 -7.89 -6.34 5.22
CA TYR A 21 -7.35 -7.71 5.40
C TYR A 21 -7.76 -8.35 6.73
N THR A 22 -8.44 -7.64 7.65
CA THR A 22 -8.87 -8.20 8.94
C THR A 22 -9.79 -9.42 8.83
N PRO A 23 -10.74 -9.49 7.85
CA PRO A 23 -11.58 -10.66 7.67
C PRO A 23 -10.80 -11.96 7.45
N GLU A 24 -9.58 -11.91 6.89
CA GLU A 24 -8.69 -13.06 6.69
C GLU A 24 -8.55 -13.90 7.96
N LYS A 25 -8.45 -13.26 9.14
CA LYS A 25 -8.30 -13.96 10.42
C LYS A 25 -9.46 -14.90 10.76
N LYS A 26 -10.64 -14.67 10.19
CA LYS A 26 -11.84 -15.49 10.42
C LYS A 26 -12.08 -16.53 9.32
N VAL A 27 -11.38 -16.43 8.18
CA VAL A 27 -11.50 -17.39 7.08
C VAL A 27 -10.51 -18.53 7.29
N LYS A 28 -10.98 -19.62 7.94
CA LYS A 28 -10.13 -20.77 8.29
C LYS A 28 -10.15 -21.92 7.28
N GLN A 29 -11.18 -21.97 6.42
CA GLN A 29 -11.43 -23.11 5.53
C GLN A 29 -10.77 -22.96 4.16
N TRP A 30 -10.21 -21.79 3.86
CA TRP A 30 -9.63 -21.50 2.56
C TRP A 30 -8.12 -21.47 2.68
N SER A 31 -7.43 -21.93 1.63
CA SER A 31 -6.01 -21.63 1.50
C SER A 31 -5.84 -20.11 1.33
N TRP A 32 -4.69 -19.60 1.78
CA TRP A 32 -4.37 -18.18 1.63
C TRP A 32 -4.45 -17.74 0.17
N GLN A 33 -4.00 -18.57 -0.77
CA GLN A 33 -4.06 -18.26 -2.21
C GLN A 33 -5.50 -18.07 -2.69
N THR A 34 -6.41 -18.94 -2.24
CA THR A 34 -7.83 -18.86 -2.63
C THR A 34 -8.48 -17.62 -2.04
N TYR A 35 -8.22 -17.35 -0.75
CA TYR A 35 -8.71 -16.15 -0.08
C TYR A 35 -8.20 -14.86 -0.76
N TRP A 36 -6.89 -14.78 -0.98
CA TRP A 36 -6.27 -13.61 -1.59
C TRP A 36 -6.78 -13.38 -3.01
N LEU A 37 -6.89 -14.43 -3.84
CA LEU A 37 -7.38 -14.31 -5.20
C LEU A 37 -8.84 -13.87 -5.27
N ALA A 38 -9.70 -14.41 -4.39
CA ALA A 38 -11.10 -14.00 -4.32
C ALA A 38 -11.24 -12.54 -3.87
N GLN A 39 -10.53 -12.13 -2.81
CA GLN A 39 -10.52 -10.75 -2.34
C GLN A 39 -10.00 -9.80 -3.42
N ALA A 40 -8.86 -10.11 -4.04
CA ALA A 40 -8.28 -9.29 -5.11
C ALA A 40 -9.23 -9.18 -6.31
N SER A 41 -9.86 -10.27 -6.71
CA SER A 41 -10.82 -10.27 -7.82
C SER A 41 -12.01 -9.37 -7.54
N VAL A 42 -12.58 -9.43 -6.33
CA VAL A 42 -13.71 -8.57 -5.96
C VAL A 42 -13.28 -7.11 -5.82
N CYS A 43 -12.22 -6.84 -5.06
CA CYS A 43 -11.82 -5.47 -4.71
C CYS A 43 -11.10 -4.71 -5.84
N TRP A 44 -10.33 -5.40 -6.69
CA TRP A 44 -9.47 -4.77 -7.69
C TRP A 44 -9.92 -4.98 -9.13
N LEU A 45 -10.88 -5.88 -9.38
CA LEU A 45 -11.42 -6.10 -10.73
C LEU A 45 -12.93 -5.87 -10.79
N ILE A 46 -13.72 -6.66 -10.07
CA ILE A 46 -15.19 -6.63 -10.20
C ILE A 46 -15.76 -5.30 -9.71
N LEU A 47 -15.45 -4.88 -8.48
CA LEU A 47 -16.01 -3.63 -7.93
C LEU A 47 -15.62 -2.40 -8.75
N PRO A 48 -14.34 -2.19 -9.13
CA PRO A 48 -13.96 -1.05 -9.98
C PRO A 48 -14.71 -1.03 -11.32
N LEU A 49 -14.87 -2.19 -11.98
CA LEU A 49 -15.61 -2.28 -13.25
C LEU A 49 -17.10 -1.98 -13.08
N VAL A 50 -17.73 -2.54 -12.05
CA VAL A 50 -19.15 -2.27 -11.76
C VAL A 50 -19.37 -0.81 -11.42
N ILE A 51 -18.51 -0.22 -10.59
CA ILE A 51 -18.61 1.20 -10.23
C ILE A 51 -18.40 2.06 -11.48
N ALA A 52 -17.36 1.81 -12.28
CA ALA A 52 -17.12 2.56 -13.51
C ALA A 52 -18.32 2.48 -14.47
N TRP A 53 -18.93 1.31 -14.62
CA TRP A 53 -20.11 1.14 -15.47
C TRP A 53 -21.34 1.90 -14.95
N LEU A 54 -21.51 1.98 -13.63
CA LEU A 54 -22.62 2.71 -13.01
C LEU A 54 -22.42 4.24 -12.99
N THR A 55 -21.17 4.72 -12.90
CA THR A 55 -20.87 6.13 -12.66
C THR A 55 -20.37 6.89 -13.89
N ILE A 56 -19.86 6.20 -14.92
CA ILE A 56 -19.31 6.82 -16.12
C ILE A 56 -20.28 6.61 -17.30
N PRO A 57 -21.00 7.66 -17.72
CA PRO A 57 -21.77 7.63 -18.96
C PRO A 57 -20.86 7.30 -20.14
N GLN A 58 -21.31 6.42 -21.04
CA GLN A 58 -20.58 6.05 -22.27
C GLN A 58 -19.13 5.53 -22.01
N LEU A 59 -18.94 4.72 -20.96
CA LEU A 59 -17.64 4.13 -20.59
C LEU A 59 -16.87 3.52 -21.79
N SER A 60 -17.57 2.87 -22.73
CA SER A 60 -16.93 2.31 -23.93
C SER A 60 -16.25 3.38 -24.79
N THR A 61 -16.87 4.55 -24.95
CA THR A 61 -16.31 5.66 -25.71
C THR A 61 -15.07 6.20 -25.00
N VAL A 62 -15.16 6.43 -23.69
CA VAL A 62 -14.04 6.90 -22.86
C VAL A 62 -12.83 5.97 -22.98
N LEU A 63 -13.06 4.66 -22.90
CA LEU A 63 -11.98 3.67 -23.04
C LEU A 63 -11.41 3.61 -24.46
N SER A 64 -12.23 3.84 -25.50
CA SER A 64 -11.77 3.85 -26.89
C SER A 64 -10.99 5.11 -27.27
N GLU A 65 -11.28 6.24 -26.62
CA GLU A 65 -10.62 7.52 -26.83
C GLU A 65 -9.37 7.68 -25.95
N ALA A 66 -9.19 6.82 -24.96
CA ALA A 66 -8.03 6.85 -24.08
C ALA A 66 -6.72 6.61 -24.87
N PRO A 67 -5.67 7.39 -24.64
CA PRO A 67 -4.38 7.18 -25.28
C PRO A 67 -3.82 5.78 -24.97
N SER A 68 -3.45 5.02 -26.01
CA SER A 68 -2.90 3.66 -25.85
C SER A 68 -1.66 3.63 -24.96
N SER A 69 -0.83 4.69 -24.98
CA SER A 69 0.34 4.82 -24.11
C SER A 69 -0.04 4.90 -22.63
N SER A 70 -1.07 5.66 -22.28
CA SER A 70 -1.57 5.77 -20.90
C SER A 70 -2.17 4.44 -20.45
N MET A 71 -2.91 3.74 -21.32
CA MET A 71 -3.46 2.42 -21.02
C MET A 71 -2.37 1.37 -20.73
N ILE A 72 -1.32 1.34 -21.56
CA ILE A 72 -0.18 0.42 -21.37
C ILE A 72 0.57 0.76 -20.07
N ASN A 73 0.84 2.04 -19.82
CA ASN A 73 1.53 2.47 -18.60
C ASN A 73 0.72 2.12 -17.34
N ALA A 74 -0.59 2.40 -17.34
CA ALA A 74 -1.49 2.04 -16.25
C ALA A 74 -1.52 0.52 -16.03
N PHE A 75 -1.52 -0.28 -17.10
CA PHE A 75 -1.47 -1.74 -17.01
C PHE A 75 -0.13 -2.24 -16.43
N LEU A 76 1.01 -1.76 -16.92
CA LEU A 76 2.34 -2.17 -16.45
C LEU A 76 2.57 -1.78 -14.99
N LEU A 77 2.22 -0.55 -14.62
CA LEU A 77 2.33 -0.06 -13.24
C LEU A 77 1.32 -0.75 -12.32
N GLY A 78 0.11 -1.05 -12.83
CA GLY A 78 -0.89 -1.85 -12.13
C GLY A 78 -0.44 -3.29 -11.87
N MET A 79 0.26 -3.92 -12.81
CA MET A 79 0.89 -5.24 -12.58
C MET A 79 1.95 -5.17 -11.49
N ALA A 80 2.81 -4.15 -11.52
CA ALA A 80 3.82 -3.94 -10.49
C ALA A 80 3.17 -3.73 -9.11
N TYR A 81 2.11 -2.93 -9.04
CA TYR A 81 1.29 -2.76 -7.85
C TYR A 81 0.70 -4.10 -7.35
N GLY A 82 0.17 -4.94 -8.25
CA GLY A 82 -0.36 -6.26 -7.91
C GLY A 82 0.69 -7.22 -7.32
N VAL A 83 1.92 -7.18 -7.84
CA VAL A 83 3.06 -7.92 -7.26
C VAL A 83 3.35 -7.40 -5.84
N GLY A 84 3.34 -6.07 -5.65
CA GLY A 84 3.48 -5.44 -4.35
C GLY A 84 2.39 -5.88 -3.36
N GLY A 85 1.13 -5.93 -3.80
CA GLY A 85 0.00 -6.40 -3.01
C GLY A 85 0.09 -7.88 -2.60
N THR A 86 0.66 -8.72 -3.46
CA THR A 86 0.96 -10.12 -3.13
C THR A 86 2.03 -10.20 -2.05
N ALA A 87 3.14 -9.45 -2.21
CA ALA A 87 4.20 -9.37 -1.20
C ALA A 87 3.68 -8.86 0.14
N PHE A 88 2.77 -7.87 0.12
CA PHE A 88 2.10 -7.33 1.31
C PHE A 88 1.33 -8.43 2.05
N GLY A 89 0.47 -9.18 1.36
CA GLY A 89 -0.31 -10.26 1.97
C GLY A 89 0.57 -11.38 2.55
N ILE A 90 1.67 -11.73 1.88
CA ILE A 90 2.64 -12.71 2.41
C ILE A 90 3.37 -12.13 3.64
N ALA A 91 3.73 -10.85 3.63
CA ALA A 91 4.38 -10.19 4.76
C ALA A 91 3.52 -10.23 6.02
N ILE A 92 2.20 -10.03 5.91
CA ILE A 92 1.26 -10.14 7.04
C ILE A 92 1.40 -11.50 7.74
N ARG A 93 1.64 -12.58 6.99
CA ARG A 93 1.80 -13.92 7.56
C ARG A 93 3.11 -14.09 8.36
N TYR A 94 4.14 -13.33 8.02
CA TYR A 94 5.45 -13.39 8.68
C TYR A 94 5.63 -12.36 9.80
N VAL A 95 5.04 -11.16 9.70
CA VAL A 95 5.27 -10.09 10.70
C VAL A 95 3.99 -9.50 11.27
N GLY A 96 2.83 -9.97 10.80
CA GLY A 96 1.52 -9.53 11.26
C GLY A 96 1.07 -8.20 10.66
N PHE A 97 -0.24 -7.98 10.73
CA PHE A 97 -0.92 -6.79 10.21
C PHE A 97 -0.25 -5.48 10.64
N SER A 98 -0.02 -5.28 11.93
CA SER A 98 0.50 -4.01 12.45
C SER A 98 1.84 -3.62 11.83
N LEU A 99 2.78 -4.56 11.73
CA LEU A 99 4.12 -4.25 11.23
C LEU A 99 4.14 -4.11 9.71
N THR A 100 3.38 -4.96 9.00
CA THR A 100 3.24 -4.84 7.56
C THR A 100 2.62 -3.51 7.15
N TYR A 101 1.51 -3.12 7.76
CA TYR A 101 0.86 -1.85 7.45
C TYR A 101 1.77 -0.67 7.77
N ALA A 102 2.40 -0.65 8.94
CA ALA A 102 3.29 0.45 9.31
C ALA A 102 4.44 0.62 8.31
N ILE A 103 5.16 -0.46 8.00
CA ILE A 103 6.36 -0.39 7.14
C ILE A 103 5.97 -0.17 5.67
N ALA A 104 5.08 -1.00 5.12
CA ALA A 104 4.80 -0.96 3.69
C ALA A 104 3.96 0.27 3.29
N VAL A 105 2.90 0.60 4.04
CA VAL A 105 2.09 1.80 3.75
C VAL A 105 2.88 3.07 4.05
N GLY A 106 3.64 3.09 5.14
CA GLY A 106 4.52 4.21 5.46
C GLY A 106 5.56 4.46 4.37
N LEU A 107 6.25 3.40 3.90
CA LEU A 107 7.23 3.51 2.83
C LEU A 107 6.59 3.95 1.50
N SER A 108 5.41 3.40 1.18
CA SER A 108 4.64 3.81 0.01
C SER A 108 4.23 5.29 0.08
N CYS A 109 3.94 5.82 1.27
CA CYS A 109 3.61 7.23 1.45
C CYS A 109 4.84 8.12 1.17
N VAL A 110 6.00 7.78 1.75
CA VAL A 110 7.24 8.52 1.54
C VAL A 110 7.66 8.50 0.06
N ILE A 111 7.75 7.30 -0.53
CA ILE A 111 8.17 7.16 -1.92
C ILE A 111 7.12 7.74 -2.86
N GLY A 112 5.83 7.47 -2.65
CA GLY A 112 4.75 7.98 -3.50
C GLY A 112 4.63 9.51 -3.48
N THR A 113 5.03 10.16 -2.38
CA THR A 113 5.07 11.63 -2.28
C THR A 113 6.27 12.21 -3.03
N LEU A 114 7.44 11.57 -2.95
CA LEU A 114 8.69 12.11 -3.48
C LEU A 114 8.96 11.68 -4.94
N LEU A 115 8.45 10.53 -5.37
CA LEU A 115 8.77 9.93 -6.66
C LEU A 115 8.23 10.74 -7.84
N PRO A 116 6.95 11.15 -7.92
CA PRO A 116 6.47 11.93 -9.06
C PRO A 116 7.20 13.28 -9.22
N PRO A 117 7.38 14.09 -8.15
CA PRO A 117 8.20 15.29 -8.21
C PRO A 117 9.66 15.07 -8.62
N ALA A 118 10.25 13.92 -8.23
CA ALA A 118 11.62 13.57 -8.61
C ALA A 118 11.73 13.27 -10.10
N VAL A 119 10.80 12.48 -10.64
CA VAL A 119 10.77 12.09 -12.05
C VAL A 119 10.46 13.29 -12.95
N ASN A 120 9.55 14.17 -12.51
CA ASN A 120 9.14 15.35 -13.28
C ASN A 120 10.13 16.54 -13.18
N GLY A 121 11.21 16.41 -12.41
CA GLY A 121 12.20 17.49 -12.20
C GLY A 121 11.67 18.69 -11.41
N THR A 122 10.47 18.58 -10.82
CA THR A 122 9.82 19.64 -10.02
C THR A 122 10.14 19.56 -8.53
N LEU A 123 11.05 18.66 -8.13
CA LEU A 123 11.44 18.49 -6.73
C LEU A 123 11.92 19.83 -6.13
N GLY A 124 12.80 20.55 -6.83
CA GLY A 124 13.37 21.81 -6.36
C GLY A 124 12.33 22.94 -6.23
N THR A 125 11.33 22.97 -7.12
CA THR A 125 10.24 23.96 -7.05
C THR A 125 9.26 23.65 -5.93
N ILE A 126 8.95 22.36 -5.70
CA ILE A 126 8.11 21.93 -4.58
C ILE A 126 8.82 22.17 -3.24
N LEU A 127 10.11 21.87 -3.14
CA LEU A 127 10.94 22.11 -1.95
C LEU A 127 11.11 23.61 -1.63
N SER A 128 11.00 24.48 -2.63
CA SER A 128 11.07 25.94 -2.44
C SER A 128 9.71 26.58 -2.16
N SER A 129 8.62 25.81 -2.17
CA SER A 129 7.27 26.31 -1.93
C SER A 129 7.00 26.51 -0.43
N ARG A 130 6.09 27.45 -0.09
CA ARG A 130 5.71 27.72 1.31
C ARG A 130 5.15 26.51 2.06
N GLY A 131 4.69 25.48 1.36
CA GLY A 131 4.17 24.24 1.95
C GLY A 131 5.20 23.12 2.10
N ALA A 132 6.43 23.31 1.59
CA ALA A 132 7.47 22.30 1.57
C ALA A 132 7.84 21.80 2.97
N ASP A 133 7.98 22.72 3.93
CA ASP A 133 8.39 22.37 5.30
C ASP A 133 7.35 21.48 6.00
N TRP A 134 6.06 21.74 5.76
CA TRP A 134 4.97 20.91 6.28
C TRP A 134 4.93 19.53 5.63
N LEU A 135 5.16 19.46 4.32
CA LEU A 135 5.24 18.18 3.60
C LEU A 135 6.43 17.34 4.09
N MET A 136 7.61 17.94 4.16
CA MET A 136 8.85 17.28 4.55
C MET A 136 8.84 16.85 6.02
N SER A 137 8.26 17.65 6.91
CA SER A 137 8.07 17.25 8.31
C SER A 137 7.11 16.05 8.44
N GLY A 138 6.04 16.00 7.66
CA GLY A 138 5.15 14.84 7.59
C GLY A 138 5.86 13.57 7.10
N VAL A 139 6.63 13.69 6.01
CA VAL A 139 7.45 12.60 5.46
C VAL A 139 8.46 12.10 6.50
N PHE A 140 9.17 13.02 7.16
CA PHE A 140 10.14 12.70 8.20
C PHE A 140 9.49 11.99 9.40
N MET A 141 8.36 12.51 9.89
CA MET A 141 7.62 11.92 11.00
C MET A 141 7.11 10.52 10.65
N GLY A 142 6.66 10.30 9.41
CA GLY A 142 6.30 8.98 8.89
C GLY A 142 7.49 8.01 8.90
N ALA A 143 8.65 8.45 8.40
CA ALA A 143 9.88 7.65 8.41
C ALA A 143 10.32 7.24 9.82
N VAL A 144 10.24 8.17 10.78
CA VAL A 144 10.50 7.91 12.20
C VAL A 144 9.51 6.88 12.77
N GLY A 145 8.22 7.01 12.46
CA GLY A 145 7.19 6.03 12.86
C GLY A 145 7.47 4.61 12.36
N ILE A 146 7.85 4.49 11.07
CA ILE A 146 8.25 3.20 10.47
C ILE A 146 9.44 2.59 11.21
N ALA A 147 10.45 3.40 11.54
CA ALA A 147 11.64 2.94 12.26
C ALA A 147 11.26 2.41 13.65
N PHE A 148 10.40 3.11 14.41
CA PHE A 148 9.91 2.64 15.70
C PHE A 148 9.13 1.33 15.60
N CYS A 149 8.24 1.19 14.59
CA CYS A 149 7.54 -0.06 14.37
C CYS A 149 8.50 -1.21 14.06
N GLY A 150 9.52 -0.98 13.23
CA GLY A 150 10.58 -1.97 12.95
C GLY A 150 11.33 -2.41 14.20
N ILE A 151 11.72 -1.47 15.06
CA ILE A 151 12.37 -1.75 16.34
C ILE A 151 11.47 -2.58 17.25
N ALA A 152 10.20 -2.21 17.39
CA ALA A 152 9.22 -2.95 18.18
C ALA A 152 9.02 -4.39 17.64
N GLY A 153 8.97 -4.55 16.31
CA GLY A 153 8.91 -5.86 15.66
C GLY A 153 10.11 -6.75 15.99
N ARG A 154 11.31 -6.18 16.01
CA ARG A 154 12.55 -6.90 16.40
C ARG A 154 12.57 -7.27 17.88
N SER A 155 12.10 -6.38 18.75
CA SER A 155 11.96 -6.70 20.18
C SER A 155 10.99 -7.85 20.39
N LYS A 156 9.86 -7.86 19.68
CA LYS A 156 8.89 -8.97 19.72
C LYS A 156 9.49 -10.29 19.23
N GLU A 157 10.28 -10.28 18.16
CA GLU A 157 10.97 -11.48 17.66
C GLU A 157 11.89 -12.07 18.74
N LYS A 158 12.74 -11.24 19.35
CA LYS A 158 13.67 -11.64 20.42
C LYS A 158 12.94 -12.16 21.65
N ASP A 159 11.81 -11.56 22.01
CA ASP A 159 11.01 -12.02 23.15
C ASP A 159 10.38 -13.39 22.88
N ILE A 160 9.95 -13.67 21.65
CA ILE A 160 9.46 -15.00 21.25
C ILE A 160 10.60 -16.02 21.31
N GLU A 161 11.79 -15.70 20.78
CA GLU A 161 12.97 -16.59 20.82
C GLU A 161 13.41 -16.94 22.26
N LYS A 162 13.34 -15.97 23.18
CA LYS A 162 13.72 -16.17 24.59
C LYS A 162 12.69 -16.96 25.39
N ASN A 163 11.39 -16.74 25.15
CA ASN A 163 10.32 -17.33 25.95
C ASN A 163 9.80 -18.68 25.40
N GLU A 164 10.02 -18.98 24.12
CA GLU A 164 9.55 -20.22 23.47
C GLU A 164 10.69 -21.16 23.06
N VAL A 165 11.64 -21.42 23.97
CA VAL A 165 12.64 -22.49 23.81
C VAL A 165 11.92 -23.85 23.73
N GLY A 166 11.56 -24.28 22.52
CA GLY A 166 10.96 -25.60 22.24
C GLY A 166 9.76 -25.62 21.29
N LYS A 167 9.11 -24.49 20.99
CA LYS A 167 8.00 -24.42 20.01
C LYS A 167 8.45 -23.77 18.70
N LYS A 168 9.03 -24.59 17.82
CA LYS A 168 9.49 -24.24 16.46
C LYS A 168 8.39 -23.75 15.47
N ASN A 169 7.19 -23.44 15.93
CA ASN A 169 6.00 -23.21 15.09
C ASN A 169 5.47 -21.76 15.12
N THR A 170 6.24 -20.79 15.59
CA THR A 170 5.88 -19.38 15.39
C THR A 170 6.22 -18.99 13.95
N GLN A 171 5.20 -18.81 13.13
CA GLN A 171 5.32 -18.32 11.74
C GLN A 171 5.94 -16.90 11.66
N PHE A 172 6.11 -16.24 12.82
CA PHE A 172 6.64 -14.90 12.93
C PHE A 172 8.15 -14.88 12.64
N SER A 173 8.56 -14.15 11.60
CA SER A 173 9.97 -13.92 11.26
C SER A 173 10.13 -12.55 10.61
N LEU A 174 10.83 -11.66 11.30
CA LEU A 174 11.14 -10.32 10.80
C LEU A 174 12.07 -10.40 9.59
N ALA A 175 13.07 -11.30 9.62
CA ALA A 175 14.02 -11.48 8.53
C ALA A 175 13.33 -11.84 7.20
N LYS A 176 12.24 -12.63 7.24
CA LYS A 176 11.45 -12.98 6.05
C LYS A 176 10.43 -11.91 5.68
N GLY A 177 9.78 -11.31 6.68
CA GLY A 177 8.73 -10.32 6.43
C GLY A 177 9.23 -8.95 6.01
N LEU A 178 10.36 -8.48 6.53
CA LEU A 178 10.86 -7.13 6.26
C LEU A 178 11.18 -6.89 4.78
N PRO A 179 11.91 -7.78 4.06
CA PRO A 179 12.12 -7.62 2.61
C PRO A 179 10.80 -7.57 1.83
N LEU A 180 9.80 -8.35 2.23
CA LEU A 180 8.48 -8.35 1.62
C LEU A 180 7.72 -7.05 1.89
N CYS A 181 7.81 -6.49 3.10
CA CYS A 181 7.25 -5.17 3.42
C CYS A 181 7.90 -4.05 2.60
N LEU A 182 9.22 -4.09 2.43
CA LEU A 182 9.95 -3.11 1.62
C LEU A 182 9.55 -3.21 0.15
N LEU A 183 9.55 -4.42 -0.41
CA LEU A 183 9.10 -4.69 -1.78
C LEU A 183 7.66 -4.20 -1.99
N ALA A 184 6.76 -4.54 -1.06
CA ALA A 184 5.38 -4.09 -1.10
C ALA A 184 5.26 -2.57 -1.06
N GLY A 185 6.02 -1.89 -0.20
CA GLY A 185 5.97 -0.43 -0.07
C GLY A 185 6.49 0.29 -1.33
N VAL A 186 7.61 -0.15 -1.89
CA VAL A 186 8.16 0.43 -3.13
C VAL A 186 7.21 0.23 -4.31
N LEU A 187 6.71 -0.99 -4.51
CA LEU A 187 5.80 -1.29 -5.60
C LEU A 187 4.42 -0.63 -5.42
N SER A 188 3.99 -0.40 -4.18
CA SER A 188 2.74 0.33 -3.90
C SER A 188 2.82 1.80 -4.30
N ALA A 189 4.00 2.43 -4.19
CA ALA A 189 4.21 3.81 -4.61
C ALA A 189 3.98 4.01 -6.12
N LEU A 190 4.16 2.95 -6.92
CA LEU A 190 3.91 2.98 -8.36
C LEU A 190 2.44 3.22 -8.71
N TYR A 191 1.51 2.90 -7.81
CA TYR A 191 0.09 3.23 -8.01
C TYR A 191 -0.12 4.75 -8.05
N GLY A 192 0.43 5.48 -7.07
CA GLY A 192 0.36 6.94 -7.05
C GLY A 192 1.04 7.56 -8.27
N PHE A 193 2.20 7.03 -8.65
CA PHE A 193 2.90 7.46 -9.86
C PHE A 193 2.09 7.17 -11.14
N SER A 194 1.39 6.04 -11.22
CA SER A 194 0.55 5.72 -12.39
C SER A 194 -0.60 6.70 -12.60
N LEU A 195 -1.14 7.25 -11.51
CA LEU A 195 -2.21 8.25 -11.57
C LEU A 195 -1.69 9.64 -12.00
N ASP A 196 -0.45 9.97 -11.64
CA ASP A 196 0.20 11.23 -12.06
C ASP A 196 0.60 11.22 -13.54
N GLN A 197 0.96 10.03 -14.05
CA GLN A 197 1.41 9.82 -15.42
C GLN A 197 0.26 9.54 -16.42
N ALA A 198 -0.97 9.37 -15.94
CA ALA A 198 -2.15 9.02 -16.76
C ALA A 198 -2.81 10.27 -17.37
#